data_AF-A0A2N2RU14-F1
#
_entry.id   AF-A0A2N2RU14-F1
#
_cell.length_a   1.000
_cell.length_b   1.000
_cell.length_c   1.000
_cell.angle_alpha   90.00
_cell.angle_beta   90.00
_cell.angle_gamma   90.00
#
_symmetry.space_group_name_H-M   'P 1'
#
loop_
_entity.id
_entity.type
_entity.pdbx_description
1 polymer ?
#
loop_
_entity_poly.entity_id
_entity_poly.type
_entity_poly.pdbx_seq_one_letter_code
_entity_poly.pdbx_strand_id
1 'polypeptide(L)'
;MKIIGLCLSLSLVAGCSTTYKQDGTDLIEDSRSAIIDTSSCEKNQCPVIQEVDDKWRGLGQFKLYKLMPGIRKLRLIFVANGVTAKRAFLVEFRAEPGRTYVMRANADFEAMTWNPEVLDASTKEVVSKHTGFAWAY
;
A
#
# COMPACT_ATOMS: atom_id res chain seq x y z
N MET A 1 52.06 12.68 -21.08
CA MET A 1 51.13 11.56 -20.82
C MET A 1 51.04 11.33 -19.32
N LYS A 2 49.90 11.60 -18.70
CA LYS A 2 49.52 11.11 -17.36
C LYS A 2 48.01 10.86 -17.42
N ILE A 3 47.64 9.59 -17.32
CA ILE A 3 46.25 9.12 -17.26
C ILE A 3 45.99 8.70 -15.81
N ILE A 4 44.72 8.80 -15.39
CA ILE A 4 44.05 8.09 -14.29
C ILE A 4 44.34 8.69 -12.90
N GLY A 5 43.36 8.98 -12.03
CA GLY A 5 42.04 8.37 -11.91
C GLY A 5 41.00 9.30 -11.33
N LEU A 6 39.90 9.39 -12.07
CA LEU A 6 38.61 9.90 -11.65
C LEU A 6 37.98 8.85 -10.72
N CYS A 7 38.10 9.02 -9.40
CA CYS A 7 37.30 8.24 -8.44
C CYS A 7 35.88 8.80 -8.43
N LEU A 8 35.06 8.24 -9.31
CA LEU A 8 33.62 8.45 -9.41
C LEU A 8 32.94 7.79 -8.20
N SER A 9 32.84 8.52 -7.09
CA SER A 9 32.00 8.12 -5.96
C SER A 9 30.53 8.34 -6.33
N LEU A 10 29.95 7.39 -7.08
CA LEU A 10 28.50 7.23 -7.16
C LEU A 10 27.99 6.70 -5.82
N SER A 11 27.84 7.60 -4.87
CA SER A 11 26.97 7.38 -3.73
C SER A 11 25.55 7.31 -4.27
N LEU A 12 25.10 6.10 -4.58
CA LEU A 12 23.69 5.79 -4.80
C LEU A 12 22.95 6.24 -3.54
N VAL A 13 22.36 7.43 -3.61
CA VAL A 13 21.26 7.83 -2.74
C VAL A 13 20.07 6.97 -3.17
N ALA A 14 20.12 5.68 -2.81
CA ALA A 14 18.97 4.81 -2.84
C ALA A 14 18.01 5.39 -1.80
N GLY A 15 17.11 6.26 -2.27
CA GLY A 15 16.03 6.77 -1.44
C GLY A 15 15.32 5.58 -0.83
N CYS A 16 15.40 5.46 0.50
CA CYS A 16 14.68 4.44 1.24
C CYS A 16 13.18 4.64 1.00
N SER A 17 12.65 3.97 -0.02
CA SER A 17 11.23 3.76 -0.18
C SER A 17 10.79 2.84 0.95
N THR A 18 10.02 3.35 1.91
CA THR A 18 9.48 2.55 3.02
C THR A 18 8.55 1.49 2.43
N THR A 19 9.10 0.30 2.22
CA THR A 19 8.40 -0.85 1.65
C THR A 19 8.08 -1.82 2.76
N TYR A 20 6.81 -2.12 2.89
CA TYR A 20 6.32 -3.24 3.65
C TYR A 20 6.57 -4.54 2.88
N LYS A 21 7.03 -5.58 3.59
CA LYS A 21 7.09 -6.95 3.06
C LYS A 21 6.27 -7.91 3.93
N GLN A 22 5.37 -8.67 3.31
CA GLN A 22 4.68 -9.77 3.98
C GLN A 22 5.64 -10.96 4.15
N ASP A 23 5.49 -11.72 5.23
CA ASP A 23 6.27 -12.94 5.45
C ASP A 23 6.16 -13.88 4.24
N GLY A 24 7.29 -14.45 3.83
CA GLY A 24 7.39 -15.33 2.66
C GLY A 24 7.62 -14.61 1.33
N THR A 25 7.46 -13.28 1.25
CA THR A 25 7.70 -12.54 -0.01
C THR A 25 9.18 -12.43 -0.40
N ASP A 26 10.10 -12.64 0.53
CA ASP A 26 11.55 -12.73 0.24
C ASP A 26 11.94 -14.08 -0.38
N LEU A 27 11.06 -15.09 -0.32
CA LEU A 27 11.29 -16.41 -0.93
C LEU A 27 10.84 -16.47 -2.38
N ILE A 28 10.26 -15.38 -2.90
CA ILE A 28 9.77 -15.28 -4.28
C ILE A 28 10.34 -14.05 -4.96
N GLU A 29 10.59 -14.17 -6.26
CA GLU A 29 10.98 -13.04 -7.09
C GLU A 29 9.92 -11.94 -7.08
N ASP A 30 10.34 -10.70 -7.25
CA ASP A 30 9.44 -9.53 -7.28
C ASP A 30 8.34 -9.69 -8.36
N SER A 31 8.69 -10.28 -9.51
CA SER A 31 7.77 -10.61 -10.62
C SER A 31 6.64 -11.57 -10.24
N ARG A 32 6.81 -12.33 -9.14
CA ARG A 32 5.84 -13.29 -8.61
C ARG A 32 5.07 -12.77 -7.41
N SER A 33 5.46 -11.60 -6.88
CA SER A 33 4.75 -10.93 -5.81
C SER A 33 3.66 -10.01 -6.34
N ALA A 34 2.69 -9.69 -5.50
CA ALA A 34 1.73 -8.64 -5.77
C ALA A 34 2.13 -7.38 -5.00
N ILE A 35 1.88 -6.19 -5.57
CA ILE A 35 2.29 -4.92 -4.95
C ILE A 35 1.08 -4.01 -4.79
N ILE A 36 0.85 -3.48 -3.59
CA ILE A 36 0.02 -2.28 -3.42
C ILE A 36 0.94 -1.07 -3.40
N ASP A 37 0.75 -0.16 -4.36
CA ASP A 37 1.45 1.11 -4.46
C ASP A 37 0.54 2.26 -3.96
N THR A 38 0.98 2.92 -2.90
CA THR A 38 0.32 4.08 -2.29
C THR A 38 1.06 5.38 -2.59
N SER A 39 2.16 5.34 -3.37
CA SER A 39 3.00 6.50 -3.64
C SER A 39 2.32 7.59 -4.47
N SER A 40 1.40 7.19 -5.35
CA SER A 40 0.63 8.07 -6.23
C SER A 40 -0.61 8.67 -5.57
N CYS A 41 -0.87 8.29 -4.34
CA CYS A 41 -2.09 8.65 -3.67
C CYS A 41 -2.02 10.09 -3.14
N GLU A 42 -3.04 10.90 -3.48
CA GLU A 42 -3.06 12.33 -3.16
C GLU A 42 -3.11 12.58 -1.65
N LYS A 43 -2.51 13.70 -1.21
CA LYS A 43 -2.54 14.10 0.21
C LYS A 43 -3.98 14.07 0.74
N ASN A 44 -4.19 13.41 1.87
CA ASN A 44 -5.48 13.20 2.56
C ASN A 44 -6.46 12.23 1.88
N GLN A 45 -6.07 11.50 0.83
CA GLN A 45 -6.93 10.52 0.15
C GLN A 45 -6.40 9.08 0.24
N CYS A 46 -5.42 8.85 1.11
CA CYS A 46 -4.79 7.54 1.27
C CYS A 46 -5.23 6.88 2.55
N PRO A 47 -5.97 5.76 2.45
CA PRO A 47 -6.16 4.93 3.62
C PRO A 47 -4.79 4.45 4.13
N VAL A 48 -4.64 4.42 5.44
CA VAL A 48 -3.52 3.77 6.11
C VAL A 48 -3.86 2.29 6.26
N ILE A 49 -2.96 1.41 5.83
CA ILE A 49 -3.10 -0.04 6.01
C ILE A 49 -2.55 -0.40 7.40
N GLN A 50 -3.47 -0.72 8.32
CA GLN A 50 -3.16 -1.12 9.69
C GLN A 50 -2.76 -2.59 9.80
N GLU A 51 -3.47 -3.44 9.06
CA GLU A 51 -3.26 -4.89 9.05
C GLU A 51 -3.30 -5.43 7.62
N VAL A 52 -2.51 -6.48 7.42
CA VAL A 52 -2.56 -7.33 6.23
C VAL A 52 -2.65 -8.77 6.72
N ASP A 53 -3.71 -9.48 6.31
CA ASP A 53 -3.98 -10.86 6.71
C ASP A 53 -3.89 -11.08 8.24
N ASP A 54 -4.63 -10.25 8.99
CA ASP A 54 -4.75 -10.26 10.45
C ASP A 54 -3.44 -10.00 11.22
N LYS A 55 -2.36 -9.60 10.51
CA LYS A 55 -1.10 -9.19 11.13
C LYS A 55 -1.05 -7.67 11.25
N TRP A 56 -0.77 -7.16 12.44
CA TRP A 56 -0.57 -5.73 12.72
C TRP A 56 0.75 -5.22 12.15
N ARG A 57 0.69 -4.06 11.49
CA ARG A 57 1.82 -3.52 10.69
C ARG A 57 2.17 -2.08 11.03
N GLY A 58 1.40 -1.47 11.94
CA GLY A 58 1.59 -0.12 12.44
C GLY A 58 0.64 0.89 11.81
N LEU A 59 0.70 2.12 12.31
CA LEU A 59 -0.07 3.27 11.80
C LEU A 59 0.70 4.06 10.72
N GLY A 60 1.85 3.56 10.27
CA GLY A 60 2.67 4.21 9.26
C GLY A 60 2.16 3.93 7.85
N GLN A 61 2.14 4.96 7.00
CA GLN A 61 1.93 4.76 5.56
C GLN A 61 3.23 4.27 4.92
N PHE A 62 3.27 2.99 4.56
CA PHE A 62 4.28 2.47 3.64
C PHE A 62 3.91 2.88 2.21
N LYS A 63 4.91 3.18 1.38
CA LYS A 63 4.72 3.51 -0.03
C LYS A 63 4.35 2.29 -0.87
N LEU A 64 4.94 1.15 -0.52
CA LEU A 64 4.77 -0.11 -1.24
C LEU A 64 4.46 -1.21 -0.24
N TYR A 65 3.50 -2.07 -0.54
CA TYR A 65 3.22 -3.28 0.20
C TYR A 65 3.41 -4.48 -0.73
N LYS A 66 4.49 -5.23 -0.51
CA LYS A 66 4.76 -6.49 -1.21
C LYS A 66 3.99 -7.61 -0.51
N LEU A 67 3.12 -8.27 -1.28
CA LEU A 67 2.16 -9.27 -0.82
C LEU A 67 2.40 -10.61 -1.51
N MET A 68 2.03 -11.69 -0.83
CA MET A 68 1.92 -13.00 -1.47
C MET A 68 0.67 -13.06 -2.36
N PRO A 69 0.70 -13.72 -3.53
CA PRO A 69 -0.50 -13.94 -4.32
C PRO A 69 -1.58 -14.73 -3.55
N GLY A 70 -2.85 -14.52 -3.89
CA GLY A 70 -4.01 -15.15 -3.25
C GLY A 70 -5.02 -14.15 -2.71
N ILE A 71 -6.00 -14.62 -1.94
CA ILE A 71 -6.96 -13.73 -1.26
C ILE A 71 -6.23 -13.01 -0.13
N ARG A 72 -6.34 -11.69 -0.09
CA ARG A 72 -5.74 -10.82 0.90
C ARG A 72 -6.82 -10.05 1.64
N LYS A 73 -6.61 -9.88 2.95
CA LYS A 73 -7.47 -9.08 3.82
C LYS A 73 -6.71 -7.87 4.31
N LEU A 74 -7.31 -6.70 4.21
CA LEU A 74 -6.73 -5.44 4.66
C LEU A 74 -7.64 -4.81 5.73
N ARG A 75 -7.04 -4.31 6.80
CA ARG A 75 -7.70 -3.38 7.73
C ARG A 75 -7.19 -1.97 7.44
N LEU A 76 -8.10 -1.06 7.13
CA LEU A 76 -7.79 0.26 6.59
C LEU A 76 -8.42 1.37 7.43
N ILE A 77 -7.68 2.43 7.73
CA ILE A 77 -8.23 3.64 8.37
C ILE A 77 -7.98 4.87 7.52
N PHE A 78 -8.79 5.90 7.69
CA PHE A 78 -8.53 7.20 7.10
C PHE A 78 -7.94 8.16 8.11
N VAL A 79 -6.94 8.91 7.66
CA VAL A 79 -6.37 10.03 8.40
C VAL A 79 -6.44 11.24 7.48
N ALA A 80 -7.21 12.25 7.88
CA ALA A 80 -7.38 13.49 7.13
C ALA A 80 -7.30 14.67 8.10
N ASN A 81 -6.48 15.68 7.77
CA ASN A 81 -6.33 16.90 8.58
C ASN A 81 -6.06 16.64 10.08
N GLY A 82 -5.28 15.60 10.39
CA GLY A 82 -4.96 15.20 11.78
C GLY A 82 -6.07 14.43 12.50
N VAL A 83 -7.21 14.18 11.85
CA VAL A 83 -8.31 13.38 12.39
C VAL A 83 -8.19 11.95 11.85
N THR A 84 -8.27 10.97 12.76
CA THR A 84 -8.29 9.54 12.43
C THR A 84 -9.70 8.99 12.54
N ALA A 85 -10.11 8.19 11.57
CA ALA A 85 -11.39 7.49 11.61
C ALA A 85 -11.48 6.54 12.82
N LYS A 86 -12.61 6.57 13.54
CA LYS A 86 -12.85 5.68 14.69
C LYS A 86 -13.01 4.21 14.31
N ARG A 87 -13.45 3.97 13.07
CA ARG A 87 -13.67 2.64 12.51
C ARG A 87 -12.67 2.39 11.40
N ALA A 88 -12.17 1.17 11.37
CA ALA A 88 -11.41 0.65 10.26
C ALA A 88 -12.34 -0.10 9.30
N PHE A 89 -12.03 -0.01 8.01
CA PHE A 89 -12.68 -0.75 6.94
C PHE A 89 -11.97 -2.08 6.76
N LEU A 90 -12.74 -3.15 6.59
CA LEU A 90 -12.24 -4.46 6.23
C LEU A 90 -12.46 -4.66 4.73
N VAL A 91 -11.37 -4.88 4.01
CA VAL A 91 -11.36 -5.04 2.56
C VAL A 91 -10.71 -6.36 2.19
N GLU A 92 -11.34 -7.09 1.29
CA GLU A 92 -10.78 -8.30 0.70
C GLU A 92 -10.60 -8.13 -0.81
N PHE A 93 -9.51 -8.65 -1.35
CA PHE A 93 -9.28 -8.72 -2.79
C PHE A 93 -8.39 -9.92 -3.13
N ARG A 94 -8.37 -10.32 -4.41
CA ARG A 94 -7.45 -11.35 -4.91
C ARG A 94 -6.21 -10.67 -5.49
N ALA A 95 -5.08 -10.86 -4.82
CA ALA A 95 -3.77 -10.43 -5.28
C ALA A 95 -3.21 -11.46 -6.27
N GLU A 96 -2.98 -11.06 -7.51
CA GLU A 96 -2.42 -11.91 -8.56
C GLU A 96 -0.89 -11.73 -8.65
N PRO A 97 -0.13 -12.76 -9.06
CA PRO A 97 1.31 -12.66 -9.23
C PRO A 97 1.68 -11.59 -10.26
N GLY A 98 2.66 -10.74 -9.92
CA GLY A 98 3.21 -9.72 -10.82
C GLY A 98 2.29 -8.53 -11.07
N ARG A 99 1.14 -8.46 -10.40
CA ARG A 99 0.21 -7.32 -10.51
C ARG A 99 0.54 -6.23 -9.50
N THR A 100 0.31 -5.00 -9.95
CA THR A 100 0.37 -3.80 -9.12
C THR A 100 -1.03 -3.26 -8.94
N TYR A 101 -1.34 -2.88 -7.71
CA TYR A 101 -2.60 -2.31 -7.29
C TYR A 101 -2.36 -0.92 -6.71
N VAL A 102 -3.36 -0.06 -6.80
CA VAL A 102 -3.36 1.26 -6.15
C VAL A 102 -4.56 1.38 -5.22
N MET A 103 -4.44 2.24 -4.22
CA MET A 103 -5.53 2.51 -3.29
C MET A 103 -6.17 3.85 -3.55
N ARG A 104 -7.48 3.93 -3.29
CA ARG A 104 -8.25 5.17 -3.35
C ARG A 104 -9.16 5.25 -2.14
N ALA A 105 -9.32 6.43 -1.55
CA ALA A 105 -10.25 6.65 -0.46
C ALA A 105 -11.73 6.64 -0.87
N ASN A 106 -12.00 7.07 -2.12
CA ASN A 106 -13.31 7.45 -2.62
C ASN A 106 -14.13 8.19 -1.54
N ALA A 107 -13.57 9.32 -1.10
CA ALA A 107 -14.07 10.08 0.03
C ALA A 107 -15.01 11.19 -0.45
N ASP A 108 -16.19 11.27 0.17
CA ASP A 108 -17.03 12.44 0.14
C ASP A 108 -16.86 13.18 1.47
N PHE A 109 -16.12 14.28 1.41
CA PHE A 109 -15.82 15.10 2.58
C PHE A 109 -17.03 15.90 3.07
N GLU A 110 -17.99 16.22 2.20
CA GLU A 110 -19.21 16.94 2.58
C GLU A 110 -20.17 15.99 3.32
N ALA A 111 -20.34 14.78 2.80
CA ALA A 111 -21.15 13.73 3.43
C ALA A 111 -20.43 13.01 4.59
N MET A 112 -19.14 13.28 4.81
CA MET A 112 -18.27 12.56 5.74
C MET A 112 -18.32 11.04 5.54
N THR A 113 -18.28 10.61 4.28
CA THR A 113 -18.24 9.19 3.93
C THR A 113 -16.91 8.85 3.27
N TRP A 114 -16.38 7.69 3.60
CA TRP A 114 -15.15 7.15 3.01
C TRP A 114 -15.42 5.74 2.53
N ASN A 115 -14.92 5.39 1.36
CA ASN A 115 -15.06 4.05 0.80
C ASN A 115 -13.73 3.59 0.21
N PRO A 116 -12.84 2.96 1.01
CA PRO A 116 -11.54 2.56 0.52
C PRO A 116 -11.68 1.48 -0.54
N GLU A 117 -10.96 1.67 -1.64
CA GLU A 117 -10.96 0.78 -2.79
C GLU A 117 -9.52 0.40 -3.14
N VAL A 118 -9.35 -0.85 -3.57
CA VAL A 118 -8.14 -1.36 -4.22
C VAL A 118 -8.45 -1.51 -5.69
N LEU A 119 -7.64 -0.88 -6.54
CA LEU A 119 -7.79 -0.89 -7.99
C LEU A 119 -6.60 -1.59 -8.63
N ASP A 120 -6.82 -2.34 -9.70
CA ASP A 120 -5.72 -2.79 -10.56
C ASP A 120 -5.09 -1.57 -11.24
N ALA A 121 -3.77 -1.42 -11.14
CA ALA A 121 -3.09 -0.23 -11.63
C ALA A 121 -3.14 -0.11 -13.16
N SER A 122 -3.24 -1.23 -13.89
CA SER A 122 -3.28 -1.29 -15.35
C SER A 122 -4.68 -1.07 -15.91
N THR A 123 -5.70 -1.69 -15.33
CA THR A 123 -7.08 -1.59 -15.84
C THR A 123 -7.90 -0.49 -15.19
N LYS A 124 -7.47 0.00 -14.01
CA LYS A 124 -8.22 0.93 -13.14
C LYS A 124 -9.55 0.38 -12.64
N GLU A 125 -9.77 -0.93 -12.75
CA GLU A 125 -10.96 -1.58 -12.21
C GLU A 125 -10.83 -1.77 -10.71
N VAL A 126 -11.93 -1.60 -9.98
CA VAL A 126 -12.01 -1.91 -8.55
C VAL A 126 -12.03 -3.43 -8.38
N VAL A 127 -11.02 -3.97 -7.71
CA VAL A 127 -10.86 -5.41 -7.46
C VAL A 127 -11.17 -5.80 -6.00
N SER A 128 -11.38 -4.81 -5.15
CA SER A 128 -11.72 -4.98 -3.74
C SER A 128 -13.22 -5.15 -3.50
N LYS A 129 -13.55 -5.93 -2.46
CA LYS A 129 -14.86 -5.98 -1.83
C LYS A 129 -14.77 -5.49 -0.38
N HIS A 130 -15.68 -4.63 0.03
CA HIS A 130 -15.85 -4.25 1.42
C HIS A 130 -16.58 -5.36 2.18
N THR A 131 -15.97 -5.86 3.26
CA THR A 131 -16.48 -7.02 4.01
C THR A 131 -16.99 -6.66 5.40
N GLY A 132 -16.75 -5.44 5.88
CA GLY A 132 -17.30 -4.96 7.14
C GLY A 132 -16.43 -3.91 7.81
N PHE A 133 -16.70 -3.66 9.09
CA PHE A 133 -15.99 -2.65 9.88
C PHE A 133 -15.42 -3.27 11.16
N ALA A 134 -14.31 -2.71 11.62
CA ALA A 134 -13.72 -3.00 12.93
C ALA A 134 -13.43 -1.69 13.68
N TRP A 135 -13.12 -1.77 14.98
CA TRP A 135 -12.57 -0.62 15.69
C TRP A 135 -11.13 -0.36 15.22
N ALA A 136 -10.79 0.91 15.01
CA ALA A 136 -9.42 1.32 14.77
C ALA A 136 -8.60 1.19 16.08
N TYR A 137 -7.34 0.79 15.96
CA TYR A 137 -6.37 0.79 17.06
C TYR A 137 -5.88 2.19 17.40
#